data_AF-A0A154P6A1-F1
#
_entry.id   AF-A0A154P6A1-F1
#
_cell.length_a   1.000
_cell.length_b   1.000
_cell.length_c   1.000
_cell.angle_alpha   90.00
_cell.angle_beta   90.00
_cell.angle_gamma   90.00
#
_symmetry.space_group_name_H-M   'P 1'
#
loop_
_entity.id
_entity.type
_entity.pdbx_description
1 polymer ?
#
loop_
_entity_poly.entity_id
_entity_poly.type
_entity_poly.pdbx_seq_one_letter_code
_entity_poly.pdbx_strand_id
1 'polypeptide(L)'
;MLTKRLATSLPKILKRNIGIVAPALQKASDPIQQLFIDKIHEYKSKSVGGKIVDPTPEIEKERKAELERLARQYSGSSSTNMMEFPKIQFKDGVVEK
;
A
#
# COMPACT_ATOMS: atom_id res chain seq x y z
N MET A 1 23.42 -40.51 -7.55
CA MET A 1 22.12 -41.21 -7.31
C MET A 1 20.92 -40.26 -7.20
N LEU A 2 21.08 -39.07 -6.60
CA LEU A 2 19.99 -38.11 -6.39
C LEU A 2 19.37 -37.54 -7.69
N THR A 3 20.21 -37.22 -8.68
CA THR A 3 19.79 -36.68 -9.99
C THR A 3 18.94 -37.67 -10.80
N LYS A 4 19.29 -38.96 -10.77
CA LYS A 4 18.50 -40.02 -11.42
C LYS A 4 17.12 -40.23 -10.78
N ARG A 5 17.03 -40.05 -9.45
CA ARG A 5 15.75 -40.10 -8.72
C ARG A 5 14.88 -38.90 -9.08
N LEU A 6 15.47 -37.71 -9.16
CA LEU A 6 14.77 -36.50 -9.57
C LEU A 6 14.22 -36.63 -10.99
N ALA A 7 15.04 -37.11 -11.94
CA ALA A 7 14.64 -37.29 -13.34
C ALA A 7 13.49 -38.29 -13.53
N THR A 8 13.39 -39.31 -12.67
CA THR A 8 12.32 -40.32 -12.73
C THR A 8 11.05 -39.90 -11.97
N SER A 9 11.16 -39.12 -10.90
CA SER A 9 10.01 -38.67 -10.11
C SER A 9 9.32 -37.43 -10.67
N LEU A 10 10.07 -36.49 -11.27
CA LEU A 10 9.53 -35.23 -11.79
C LEU A 10 8.35 -35.39 -12.76
N PRO A 11 8.44 -36.22 -13.83
CA PRO A 11 7.31 -36.37 -14.76
C PRO A 11 6.09 -37.03 -14.11
N LYS A 12 6.28 -37.88 -13.09
CA LYS A 12 5.17 -38.46 -12.30
C LYS A 12 4.42 -37.40 -11.49
N ILE A 13 5.15 -36.48 -10.87
CA ILE A 13 4.58 -35.40 -10.07
C ILE A 13 3.84 -34.39 -10.96
N LEU A 14 4.43 -34.03 -12.11
CA LEU A 14 3.82 -33.12 -13.08
C LEU A 14 2.51 -33.68 -13.66
N LYS A 15 2.47 -34.97 -14.02
CA LYS A 15 1.26 -35.62 -14.56
C LYS A 15 0.14 -35.80 -13.53
N ARG A 16 0.45 -36.00 -12.24
CA ARG A 16 -0.57 -36.12 -11.19
C ARG A 16 -1.16 -34.79 -10.74
N ASN A 17 -0.45 -33.69 -10.93
CA ASN A 17 -0.86 -32.35 -10.48
C ASN A 17 -1.20 -31.42 -11.65
N ILE A 18 -1.79 -31.95 -12.72
CA ILE A 18 -2.13 -31.18 -13.93
C ILE A 18 -2.97 -29.93 -13.60
N GLY A 19 -3.90 -30.01 -12.64
CA GLY A 19 -4.73 -28.86 -12.25
C GLY A 19 -3.96 -27.67 -11.66
N ILE A 20 -2.76 -27.89 -11.11
CA ILE A 20 -1.88 -26.84 -10.57
C ILE A 20 -0.79 -26.49 -11.59
N VAL A 21 -0.22 -27.51 -12.22
CA VAL A 21 0.93 -27.40 -13.12
C VAL A 21 0.54 -26.79 -14.47
N ALA A 22 -0.64 -27.10 -15.00
CA ALA A 22 -1.10 -26.57 -16.29
C ALA A 22 -1.33 -25.05 -16.26
N PRO A 23 -2.09 -24.47 -15.31
CA PRO A 23 -2.23 -23.02 -15.21
C PRO A 23 -0.91 -22.33 -14.82
N ALA A 24 -0.06 -22.96 -14.01
CA ALA A 24 1.24 -22.39 -13.64
C ALA A 24 2.25 -22.32 -14.81
N LEU A 25 2.14 -23.22 -15.80
CA LEU A 25 2.96 -23.24 -17.01
C LEU A 25 2.29 -22.54 -18.20
N GLN A 26 0.99 -22.23 -18.11
CA GLN A 26 0.28 -21.46 -19.12
C GLN A 26 0.76 -20.01 -19.07
N LYS A 27 1.40 -19.58 -20.16
CA LYS A 27 1.46 -18.15 -20.47
C LYS A 27 0.03 -17.67 -20.71
N ALA A 28 -0.29 -16.45 -20.29
CA ALA A 28 -1.56 -15.82 -20.62
C ALA A 28 -1.67 -15.74 -22.15
N SER A 29 -2.43 -16.67 -22.74
CA SER A 29 -2.58 -16.76 -24.20
C SER A 29 -3.52 -15.69 -24.73
N ASP A 30 -4.40 -15.17 -23.87
CA ASP A 30 -5.30 -14.07 -24.17
C ASP A 30 -4.65 -12.73 -23.77
N PRO A 31 -4.53 -11.78 -24.71
CA PRO A 31 -4.06 -10.42 -24.41
C PRO A 31 -4.75 -9.76 -23.22
N ILE A 32 -6.03 -10.04 -22.96
CA ILE A 32 -6.75 -9.46 -21.82
C ILE A 32 -6.23 -10.01 -20.48
N GLN A 33 -5.93 -11.30 -20.42
CA GLN A 33 -5.36 -11.92 -19.23
C GLN A 33 -3.94 -11.42 -18.97
N GLN A 34 -3.17 -11.17 -20.03
CA GLN A 34 -1.84 -10.58 -19.94
C GLN A 34 -1.90 -9.17 -19.31
N LEU A 35 -2.84 -8.33 -19.75
CA LEU A 35 -3.03 -6.99 -19.17
C LEU A 35 -3.32 -7.05 -17.67
N PHE A 36 -4.11 -8.01 -17.21
CA PHE A 36 -4.39 -8.19 -15.78
C PHE A 36 -3.12 -8.51 -14.98
N ILE A 37 -2.32 -9.46 -15.47
CA ILE A 37 -1.04 -9.82 -14.83
C ILE A 37 -0.07 -8.65 -14.84
N ASP A 38 0.02 -7.91 -15.95
CA ASP A 38 0.88 -6.74 -16.08
C ASP A 38 0.49 -5.65 -15.06
N LYS A 39 -0.81 -5.45 -14.83
CA LYS A 39 -1.31 -4.50 -13.81
C LYS A 39 -1.04 -4.96 -12.39
N ILE A 40 -1.08 -6.27 -12.10
CA ILE A 40 -0.66 -6.80 -10.79
C ILE A 40 0.83 -6.52 -10.55
N HIS A 41 1.68 -6.76 -11.54
CA HIS A 41 3.11 -6.51 -11.42
C HIS A 41 3.42 -5.01 -11.28
N GLU A 42 2.74 -4.16 -12.05
CA GLU A 42 2.85 -2.70 -11.94
C GLU A 42 2.42 -2.20 -10.56
N TYR A 43 1.32 -2.70 -10.02
CA TYR A 43 0.90 -2.38 -8.66
C TYR A 43 1.92 -2.85 -7.63
N LYS A 44 2.44 -4.08 -7.76
CA LYS A 44 3.43 -4.64 -6.84
C LYS A 44 4.72 -3.81 -6.81
N SER A 45 5.18 -3.29 -7.94
CA SER A 45 6.38 -2.43 -7.96
C SER A 45 6.10 -1.05 -7.38
N LYS A 46 4.93 -0.45 -7.65
CA LYS A 46 4.55 0.89 -7.18
C LYS A 46 4.09 0.94 -5.72
N SER A 47 3.64 -0.18 -5.15
CA SER A 47 3.17 -0.27 -3.75
C SER A 47 4.29 -0.38 -2.72
N VAL A 48 5.56 -0.38 -3.14
CA VAL A 48 6.70 -0.51 -2.22
C VAL A 48 7.00 0.82 -1.56
N GLY A 49 6.67 0.91 -0.27
CA GLY A 49 7.00 2.05 0.58
C GLY A 49 5.83 3.01 0.70
N GLY A 50 5.41 3.30 1.94
CA GLY A 50 4.24 4.13 2.29
C GLY A 50 4.36 5.63 1.96
N LYS A 51 5.06 5.96 0.87
CA LYS A 51 5.12 7.28 0.26
C LYS A 51 4.09 7.37 -0.86
N ILE A 52 3.77 8.59 -1.27
CA ILE A 52 2.92 8.82 -2.43
C ILE A 52 3.61 8.22 -3.66
N VAL A 53 2.87 7.45 -4.45
CA VAL A 53 3.37 6.84 -5.69
C VAL A 53 3.71 7.96 -6.67
N ASP A 54 4.92 7.91 -7.25
CA ASP A 54 5.41 8.87 -8.24
C ASP A 54 5.18 10.36 -7.86
N PRO A 55 5.76 10.85 -6.73
CA PRO A 55 5.47 12.17 -6.23
C PRO A 55 6.05 13.25 -7.15
N THR A 56 5.17 14.10 -7.70
CA THR A 56 5.57 15.33 -8.38
C THR A 56 5.70 16.47 -7.36
N PRO A 57 6.54 17.49 -7.62
CA PRO A 57 6.69 18.64 -6.72
C PRO A 57 5.37 19.41 -6.50
N GLU A 58 4.45 19.35 -7.46
CA GLU A 58 3.10 19.93 -7.35
C GLU A 58 2.25 19.20 -6.31
N ILE A 59 2.22 17.87 -6.34
CA ILE A 59 1.47 17.05 -5.38
C ILE A 59 2.01 17.23 -3.96
N GLU A 60 3.33 17.34 -3.80
CA GLU A 60 3.92 17.63 -2.49
C GLU A 60 3.55 19.02 -1.96
N LYS A 61 3.46 20.02 -2.84
CA LYS A 61 3.02 21.36 -2.49
C LYS A 61 1.54 21.37 -2.09
N GLU A 62 0.68 20.70 -2.84
CA GLU A 62 -0.74 20.55 -2.52
C GLU A 62 -0.93 19.85 -1.16
N ARG A 63 -0.22 18.75 -0.94
CA ARG A 63 -0.24 18.03 0.34
C ARG A 63 0.17 18.93 1.51
N LYS A 64 1.21 19.75 1.36
CA LYS A 64 1.63 20.70 2.39
C LYS A 64 0.57 21.78 2.63
N ALA A 65 -0.04 22.31 1.56
CA ALA A 65 -1.09 23.32 1.68
C ALA A 65 -2.33 22.77 2.39
N GLU A 66 -2.75 21.54 2.10
CA GLU A 66 -3.90 20.92 2.77
C GLU A 66 -3.60 20.59 4.24
N LEU A 67 -2.39 20.11 4.55
CA LEU A 67 -1.96 19.92 5.94
C LEU A 67 -1.95 21.25 6.72
N GLU A 68 -1.54 22.35 6.10
CA GLU A 68 -1.59 23.67 6.72
C GLU A 68 -3.03 24.15 6.93
N ARG A 69 -3.93 23.91 5.96
CA ARG A 69 -5.35 24.21 6.10
C ARG A 69 -5.97 23.46 7.29
N LEU A 70 -5.67 22.16 7.40
CA LEU A 70 -6.13 21.33 8.51
C LEU A 70 -5.55 21.80 9.85
N ALA A 71 -4.27 22.15 9.91
CA ALA A 71 -3.67 22.71 11.12
C ALA A 71 -4.42 23.98 11.55
N ARG A 72 -4.60 24.94 10.66
CA ARG A 72 -5.33 26.18 10.97
C ARG A 72 -6.75 25.91 11.47
N GLN A 73 -7.46 24.95 10.88
CA GLN A 73 -8.84 24.63 11.24
C GLN A 73 -8.96 23.96 12.63
N TYR A 74 -8.04 23.06 12.97
CA TYR A 74 -8.18 22.19 14.15
C TYR A 74 -7.29 22.57 15.33
N SER A 75 -6.13 23.21 15.11
CA SER A 75 -5.23 23.61 16.21
C SER A 75 -5.33 25.08 16.60
N GLY A 76 -6.08 25.90 15.87
CA GLY A 76 -6.21 27.35 16.12
C GLY A 76 -4.92 28.17 15.92
N SER A 77 -3.74 27.53 15.93
CA SER A 77 -2.43 28.06 15.56
C SER A 77 -1.60 26.97 14.87
N SER A 78 -0.77 27.36 13.90
CA SER A 78 0.09 26.46 13.11
C SER A 78 1.17 25.73 13.92
N SER A 79 1.28 26.03 15.22
CA SER A 79 2.40 25.67 16.09
C SER A 79 2.03 24.72 17.22
N THR A 80 0.74 24.39 17.39
CA THR A 80 0.31 23.46 18.43
C THR A 80 0.57 22.03 17.97
N ASN A 81 1.27 21.27 18.80
CA ASN A 81 1.63 19.90 18.51
C ASN A 81 0.36 19.01 18.54
N MET A 82 -0.15 18.62 17.37
CA MET A 82 -1.36 17.79 17.21
C MET A 82 -1.24 16.41 17.88
N MET A 83 -0.02 16.01 18.25
CA MET A 83 0.25 14.73 18.91
C MET A 83 0.16 14.80 20.43
N GLU A 84 0.08 16.00 21.00
CA GLU A 84 -0.03 16.22 22.44
C GLU A 84 -1.49 16.46 22.84
N PHE A 85 -1.91 15.83 23.94
CA PHE A 85 -3.25 16.03 24.48
C PHE A 85 -3.40 17.46 25.04
N PRO A 86 -4.55 18.14 24.83
CA PRO A 86 -4.75 19.51 25.30
C PRO A 86 -4.72 19.60 26.83
N LYS A 87 -4.02 20.61 27.35
CA LYS A 87 -4.07 20.95 28.78
C LYS A 87 -5.36 21.71 29.05
N ILE A 88 -6.35 21.02 29.62
CA ILE A 88 -7.63 21.62 29.99
C ILE A 88 -7.42 22.40 31.29
N GLN A 89 -7.54 23.73 31.21
CA GLN A 89 -7.57 24.61 32.38
C GLN A 89 -9.01 25.03 32.64
N PHE A 90 -9.54 24.67 33.81
CA PHE A 90 -10.85 25.11 34.25
C PHE A 90 -10.71 26.49 34.89
N LYS A 91 -11.47 27.46 34.41
CA LYS A 91 -11.62 28.75 35.09
C LYS A 91 -12.82 28.65 36.03
N ASP A 92 -12.68 29.17 37.24
CA ASP A 92 -13.78 29.22 38.19
C ASP A 92 -14.94 30.05 37.62
N GLY A 93 -16.15 29.56 37.82
CA GLY A 93 -17.36 30.21 37.33
C GLY A 93 -17.58 31.55 38.03
N VAL A 94 -17.79 32.62 37.26
CA VAL A 94 -18.20 33.91 37.81
C VAL A 94 -19.67 33.78 38.22
N VAL A 95 -19.94 33.82 39.52
CA VAL A 95 -21.30 33.93 40.05
C VAL A 95 -21.72 35.39 39.89
N GLU A 96 -22.60 35.68 38.94
CA GLU A 96 -23.24 37.01 38.87
C GLU A 96 -24.14 37.21 40.10
N LYS A 97 -23.96 38.34 40.77
CA LYS A 97 -24.67 38.74 41.99
C LYS A 97 -25.95 39.50 41.66
#